data_AF-X0XPB6-F1
#
_entry.id   AF-X0XPB6-F1
#
_cell.length_a   1.000
_cell.length_b   1.000
_cell.length_c   1.000
_cell.angle_alpha   90.00
_cell.angle_beta   90.00
_cell.angle_gamma   90.00
#
_symmetry.space_group_name_H-M   'P 1'
#
loop_
_entity.id
_entity.type
_entity.pdbx_description
1 polymer ?
#
loop_
_entity_poly.entity_id
_entity_poly.type
_entity_poly.pdbx_seq_one_letter_code
_entity_poly.pdbx_strand_id
1 'polypeptide(L)'
;DIMVGPGRGSSGGSLVCFLMGITNVDPIEFGLLFARFISPARIDFPDIDMDFEDTKRYLIREHFEELYGKHNVVGVSTFGRMKGKSAIRDVSRVFDVPLVEVGKACDCIVVRSGGDERSNYSISDAFSSFEDGIKFKKKYGKVTEIAEELEGQIRNKGQHAAAMCISTEDFQDGDRATLQFGKNKDIMVGWEKYDIEHFGIMKFDVLGLKALSVLSNTNKLIKKNYGIEIDFENLSLEDDKCYEEFSKGNTIGCFQVG
;
A
#
# COMPACT_ATOMS: atom_id res chain seq x y z
N ASP A 1 13.72 -20.12 5.74
CA ASP A 1 14.09 -18.88 6.43
C ASP A 1 13.71 -17.64 5.62
N ILE A 2 12.56 -17.05 5.95
CA ILE A 2 12.10 -15.74 5.46
C ILE A 2 11.82 -14.88 6.70
N MET A 3 12.45 -13.71 6.81
CA MET A 3 12.12 -12.79 7.91
C MET A 3 10.72 -12.23 7.70
N VAL A 4 9.96 -12.26 8.79
CA VAL A 4 8.60 -11.72 8.90
C VAL A 4 8.67 -10.50 9.80
N GLY A 5 7.94 -9.45 9.46
CA GLY A 5 7.84 -8.27 10.31
C GLY A 5 7.07 -8.55 11.59
N PRO A 6 7.24 -7.72 12.63
CA PRO A 6 6.61 -7.94 13.94
C PRO A 6 5.08 -7.78 13.94
N GLY A 7 4.49 -7.38 12.81
CA GLY A 7 3.07 -7.08 12.66
C GLY A 7 2.84 -5.63 12.28
N ARG A 8 1.66 -5.33 11.73
CA ARG A 8 1.25 -3.98 11.33
C ARG A 8 -0.24 -3.77 11.50
N GLY A 9 -0.64 -2.51 11.53
CA GLY A 9 -2.04 -2.16 11.65
C GLY A 9 -2.61 -2.56 13.01
N SER A 10 -3.89 -2.90 13.04
CA SER A 10 -4.60 -3.17 14.29
C SER A 10 -4.38 -4.59 14.82
N SER A 11 -3.89 -5.54 14.02
CA SER A 11 -3.64 -6.93 14.44
C SER A 11 -2.67 -7.04 15.62
N GLY A 12 -1.72 -6.10 15.75
CA GLY A 12 -0.82 -6.02 16.90
C GLY A 12 -1.51 -5.79 18.25
N GLY A 13 -2.78 -5.41 18.29
CA GLY A 13 -3.57 -5.31 19.52
C GLY A 13 -4.18 -6.63 20.00
N SER A 14 -3.94 -7.75 19.31
CA SER A 14 -4.56 -9.05 19.60
C SER A 14 -3.61 -10.01 20.29
N LEU A 15 -3.91 -10.35 21.55
CA LEU A 15 -3.16 -11.36 22.29
C LEU A 15 -3.20 -12.73 21.60
N VAL A 16 -4.31 -13.06 20.94
CA VAL A 16 -4.43 -14.31 20.17
C VAL A 16 -3.46 -14.30 18.99
N CYS A 17 -3.32 -13.17 18.28
CA CYS A 17 -2.36 -13.06 17.19
C CYS A 17 -0.91 -13.21 17.68
N PHE A 18 -0.60 -12.61 18.84
CA PHE A 18 0.71 -12.77 19.49
C PHE A 18 1.00 -14.22 19.88
N LEU A 19 0.08 -14.88 20.58
CA LEU A 19 0.25 -16.27 21.03
C LEU A 19 0.35 -17.28 19.87
N MET A 20 -0.24 -16.97 18.71
CA MET A 20 -0.18 -17.80 17.52
C MET A 20 1.02 -17.48 16.62
N GLY A 21 1.85 -16.49 16.97
CA GLY A 21 3.01 -16.06 16.16
C GLY A 21 2.62 -15.32 14.87
N ILE A 22 1.39 -14.77 14.80
CA ILE A 22 0.97 -13.89 13.69
C ILE A 22 1.60 -12.50 13.83
N THR A 23 1.78 -12.05 15.07
CA THR A 23 2.46 -10.81 15.44
C THR A 23 3.49 -11.09 16.51
N ASN A 24 4.59 -10.34 16.55
CA ASN A 24 5.68 -10.53 17.53
C ASN A 24 5.73 -9.42 18.58
N VAL A 25 4.66 -8.62 18.71
CA VAL A 25 4.54 -7.54 19.71
C VAL A 25 3.57 -7.99 20.80
N ASP A 26 3.98 -7.96 22.06
CA ASP A 26 3.09 -8.26 23.20
C ASP A 26 2.11 -7.11 23.42
N PRO A 27 0.80 -7.30 23.16
CA PRO A 27 -0.17 -6.23 23.31
C PRO A 27 -0.40 -5.82 24.78
N ILE A 28 -0.12 -6.70 25.75
CA ILE A 28 -0.29 -6.39 27.18
C ILE A 28 0.83 -5.48 27.64
N GLU A 29 2.08 -5.81 27.29
CA GLU A 29 3.26 -5.03 27.64
C GLU A 29 3.13 -3.57 27.15
N PHE A 30 2.71 -3.38 25.90
CA PHE A 30 2.59 -2.06 25.28
C PHE A 30 1.21 -1.42 25.42
N GLY A 31 0.28 -2.03 26.16
CA GLY A 31 -1.07 -1.49 26.37
C GLY A 31 -1.90 -1.32 25.09
N LEU A 32 -1.69 -2.20 24.11
CA LEU A 32 -2.40 -2.17 22.83
C LEU A 32 -3.83 -2.72 22.97
N LEU A 33 -4.78 -2.08 22.29
CA LEU A 33 -6.21 -2.34 22.48
C LEU A 33 -6.77 -3.35 21.46
N PHE A 34 -7.25 -4.50 21.94
CA PHE A 34 -7.96 -5.48 21.11
C PHE A 34 -9.19 -4.89 20.39
N ALA A 35 -9.93 -4.01 21.06
CA ALA A 35 -11.13 -3.38 20.49
C ALA A 35 -10.84 -2.51 19.24
N ARG A 36 -9.57 -2.13 19.02
CA ARG A 36 -9.13 -1.46 17.80
C ARG A 36 -8.99 -2.43 16.62
N PHE A 37 -8.70 -3.69 16.90
CA PHE A 37 -8.62 -4.77 15.91
C PHE A 37 -10.01 -5.26 15.52
N ILE A 38 -10.76 -5.78 16.49
CA ILE A 38 -12.12 -6.26 16.29
C ILE A 38 -13.04 -5.46 17.21
N SER A 39 -13.99 -4.75 16.61
CA SER A 39 -14.96 -3.94 17.36
C SER A 39 -16.31 -4.64 17.37
N PRO A 40 -16.95 -4.82 18.54
CA PRO A 40 -18.33 -5.30 18.62
C PRO A 40 -19.34 -4.39 17.89
N ALA A 41 -18.98 -3.13 17.66
CA ALA A 41 -19.84 -2.14 16.99
C ALA A 41 -19.66 -2.10 15.46
N ARG A 42 -18.68 -2.82 14.90
CA ARG A 42 -18.43 -2.89 13.45
C ARG A 42 -18.45 -4.35 12.98
N ILE A 43 -19.30 -4.67 12.01
CA ILE A 43 -19.37 -6.00 11.40
C ILE A 43 -18.49 -5.98 10.13
N ASP A 44 -17.22 -5.66 10.31
CA ASP A 44 -16.22 -5.71 9.24
C ASP A 44 -15.33 -6.94 9.46
N PHE A 45 -14.88 -7.58 8.38
CA PHE A 45 -13.89 -8.64 8.50
C PHE A 45 -12.56 -8.05 9.00
N PRO A 46 -11.89 -8.67 9.99
CA PRO A 46 -10.58 -8.22 10.43
C PRO A 46 -9.55 -8.42 9.30
N ASP A 47 -8.81 -7.36 8.97
CA ASP A 47 -7.70 -7.41 8.00
C ASP A 47 -6.39 -7.70 8.74
N ILE A 48 -5.68 -8.76 8.34
CA ILE A 48 -4.36 -9.11 8.89
C ILE A 48 -3.35 -9.01 7.75
N ASP A 49 -2.63 -7.90 7.75
CA ASP A 49 -1.55 -7.67 6.80
C ASP A 49 -0.22 -8.16 7.37
N MET A 50 0.58 -8.85 6.56
CA MET A 50 1.89 -9.36 6.97
C MET A 50 3.02 -8.79 6.12
N ASP A 51 4.14 -8.49 6.79
CA ASP A 51 5.37 -8.00 6.17
C ASP A 51 6.40 -9.11 6.01
N PHE A 52 7.01 -9.19 4.83
CA PHE A 52 8.05 -10.16 4.51
C PHE A 52 9.25 -9.49 3.86
N GLU A 53 10.40 -10.18 3.83
CA GLU A 53 11.53 -9.80 2.97
C GLU A 53 11.06 -9.55 1.53
N ASP A 54 11.25 -8.34 1.00
CA ASP A 54 10.81 -7.97 -0.35
C ASP A 54 11.39 -8.90 -1.44
N THR A 55 12.65 -9.31 -1.28
CA THR A 55 13.36 -10.22 -2.18
C THR A 55 12.85 -11.65 -2.17
N LYS A 56 12.12 -12.09 -1.13
CA LYS A 56 11.63 -13.47 -0.97
C LYS A 56 10.12 -13.59 -0.95
N ARG A 57 9.41 -12.48 -1.14
CA ARG A 57 7.96 -12.42 -1.06
C ARG A 57 7.24 -13.37 -2.02
N TYR A 58 7.84 -13.63 -3.19
CA TYR A 58 7.28 -14.56 -4.17
C TYR A 58 7.16 -15.99 -3.62
N LEU A 59 8.05 -16.40 -2.69
CA LEU A 59 7.98 -17.72 -2.04
C LEU A 59 6.71 -17.87 -1.18
N ILE A 60 6.22 -16.78 -0.59
CA ILE A 60 4.96 -16.81 0.18
C ILE A 60 3.78 -17.09 -0.76
N ARG A 61 3.79 -16.47 -1.95
CA ARG A 61 2.79 -16.74 -2.97
C ARG A 61 2.87 -18.19 -3.46
N GLU A 62 4.06 -18.68 -3.78
CA GLU A 62 4.27 -20.08 -4.19
C GLU A 62 3.76 -21.04 -3.12
N HIS A 63 4.02 -20.76 -1.84
CA HIS A 63 3.51 -21.57 -0.74
C HIS A 63 1.98 -21.59 -0.67
N PHE A 64 1.31 -20.45 -0.86
CA PHE A 64 -0.16 -20.44 -0.95
C PHE A 64 -0.67 -21.19 -2.19
N GLU A 65 0.00 -21.08 -3.33
CA GLU A 65 -0.35 -21.82 -4.54
C GLU A 65 -0.18 -23.34 -4.35
N GLU A 66 0.81 -23.78 -3.58
CA GLU A 66 0.98 -25.19 -3.19
C GLU A 66 -0.12 -25.67 -2.24
N LEU A 67 -0.52 -24.85 -1.28
CA LEU A 67 -1.53 -25.21 -0.27
C LEU A 67 -2.96 -25.20 -0.82
N TYR A 68 -3.32 -24.15 -1.57
CA TYR A 68 -4.69 -23.92 -2.02
C TYR A 68 -4.90 -24.28 -3.48
N GLY A 69 -3.83 -24.44 -4.27
CA GLY A 69 -3.89 -24.65 -5.71
C GLY A 69 -3.51 -23.39 -6.48
N LYS A 70 -2.76 -23.57 -7.57
CA LYS A 70 -2.23 -22.48 -8.40
C LYS A 70 -3.30 -21.51 -8.94
N HIS A 71 -4.48 -22.03 -9.26
CA HIS A 71 -5.59 -21.24 -9.80
C HIS A 71 -6.53 -20.70 -8.72
N ASN A 72 -6.28 -21.07 -7.46
CA ASN A 72 -7.03 -20.62 -6.29
C ASN A 72 -6.36 -19.42 -5.61
N VAL A 73 -5.19 -18.99 -6.09
CA VAL A 73 -4.45 -17.83 -5.61
C VAL A 73 -4.17 -16.90 -6.77
N VAL A 74 -4.83 -15.73 -6.77
CA VAL A 74 -4.77 -14.79 -7.90
C VAL A 74 -4.46 -13.38 -7.42
N GLY A 75 -3.89 -12.56 -8.29
CA GLY A 75 -3.61 -11.16 -7.97
C GLY A 75 -4.90 -10.33 -7.88
N VAL A 76 -4.77 -9.10 -7.37
CA VAL A 76 -5.85 -8.12 -7.34
C VAL A 76 -5.58 -7.02 -8.37
N SER A 77 -6.60 -6.62 -9.13
CA SER A 77 -6.48 -5.49 -10.06
C SER A 77 -6.48 -4.15 -9.31
N THR A 78 -5.82 -3.16 -9.90
CA THR A 78 -5.91 -1.75 -9.47
C THR A 78 -6.23 -0.87 -10.66
N PHE A 79 -7.01 0.18 -10.45
CA PHE A 79 -7.35 1.17 -11.47
C PHE A 79 -6.75 2.53 -11.09
N GLY A 80 -5.71 2.92 -11.83
CA GLY A 80 -5.12 4.24 -11.66
C GLY A 80 -6.07 5.30 -12.21
N ARG A 81 -6.49 6.22 -11.35
CA ARG A 81 -7.39 7.33 -11.70
C ARG A 81 -6.61 8.59 -12.06
N MET A 82 -7.18 9.41 -12.95
CA MET A 82 -6.61 10.73 -13.27
C MET A 82 -6.71 11.65 -12.05
N LYS A 83 -5.58 12.11 -11.54
CA LYS A 83 -5.51 13.14 -10.49
C LYS A 83 -5.47 14.53 -11.11
N GLY A 84 -5.89 15.56 -10.38
CA GLY A 84 -6.04 16.92 -10.91
C GLY A 84 -4.85 17.45 -11.72
N LYS A 85 -3.62 17.33 -11.18
CA LYS A 85 -2.40 17.74 -11.91
C LYS A 85 -2.21 16.97 -13.23
N SER A 86 -2.51 15.68 -13.24
CA SER A 86 -2.37 14.85 -14.44
C SER A 86 -3.46 15.13 -15.49
N ALA A 87 -4.69 15.37 -15.04
CA ALA A 87 -5.80 15.75 -15.91
C ALA A 87 -5.54 17.10 -16.59
N ILE A 88 -5.13 18.12 -15.82
CA ILE A 88 -4.77 19.43 -16.38
C ILE A 88 -3.63 19.31 -17.40
N ARG A 89 -2.56 18.56 -17.08
CA ARG A 89 -1.43 18.38 -18.01
C ARG A 89 -1.84 17.68 -19.31
N ASP A 90 -2.63 16.62 -19.23
CA ASP A 90 -3.01 15.84 -20.41
C ASP A 90 -3.97 16.61 -21.31
N VAL A 91 -4.98 17.29 -20.76
CA VAL A 91 -5.87 18.15 -21.56
C VAL A 91 -5.10 19.34 -22.13
N SER A 92 -4.26 20.00 -21.32
CA SER A 92 -3.45 21.13 -21.78
C SER A 92 -2.53 20.77 -22.95
N ARG A 93 -2.01 19.53 -22.99
CA ARG A 93 -1.20 19.02 -24.11
C ARG A 93 -2.01 18.93 -25.40
N VAL A 94 -3.28 18.54 -25.33
CA VAL A 94 -4.17 18.45 -26.52
C VAL A 94 -4.50 19.83 -27.08
N PHE A 95 -4.57 20.85 -26.21
CA PHE A 95 -4.87 22.25 -26.58
C PHE A 95 -3.61 23.09 -26.82
N ASP A 96 -2.43 22.48 -26.90
CA ASP A 96 -1.12 23.14 -27.10
C ASP A 96 -0.86 24.31 -26.13
N VAL A 97 -1.31 24.20 -24.88
CA VAL A 97 -1.09 25.22 -23.85
C VAL A 97 0.39 25.23 -23.44
N PRO A 98 1.05 26.40 -23.34
CA PRO A 98 2.45 26.48 -22.94
C PRO A 98 2.72 25.82 -21.59
N LEU A 99 3.71 24.92 -21.52
CA LEU A 99 4.05 24.13 -20.33
C LEU A 99 4.34 24.98 -19.09
N VAL A 100 4.86 26.20 -19.28
CA VAL A 100 5.13 27.15 -18.18
C VAL A 100 3.83 27.57 -17.49
N GLU A 101 2.76 27.81 -18.25
CA GLU A 101 1.46 28.18 -17.71
C GLU A 101 0.77 26.97 -17.05
N VAL A 102 0.90 25.79 -17.65
CA VAL A 102 0.41 24.52 -17.08
C VAL A 102 1.10 24.20 -15.77
N GLY A 103 2.42 24.43 -15.67
CA GLY A 103 3.21 24.23 -14.46
C GLY A 103 2.66 25.05 -13.29
N LYS A 104 2.52 26.36 -13.47
CA LYS A 104 1.97 27.28 -12.46
C LYS A 104 0.56 26.87 -12.00
N ALA A 105 -0.30 26.51 -12.95
CA ALA A 105 -1.65 26.04 -12.63
C ALA A 105 -1.64 24.69 -11.89
N CYS A 106 -0.69 23.79 -12.19
CA CYS A 106 -0.56 22.52 -11.46
C CYS A 106 0.00 22.70 -10.05
N ASP A 107 0.80 23.74 -9.81
CA ASP A 107 1.43 23.98 -8.51
C ASP A 107 0.42 24.47 -7.46
N CYS A 108 -0.65 25.15 -7.87
CA CYS A 108 -1.74 25.53 -6.96
C CYS A 108 -2.70 24.37 -6.61
N ILE A 109 -2.63 23.24 -7.33
CA ILE A 109 -3.45 22.06 -7.02
C ILE A 109 -2.89 21.36 -5.78
N VAL A 110 -3.68 21.36 -4.71
CA VAL A 110 -3.39 20.66 -3.46
C VAL A 110 -3.63 19.16 -3.66
N VAL A 111 -2.59 18.36 -3.46
CA VAL A 111 -2.70 16.90 -3.51
C VAL A 111 -3.33 16.40 -2.21
N ARG A 112 -4.47 15.74 -2.33
CA ARG A 112 -5.19 15.14 -1.21
C ARG A 112 -4.88 13.65 -1.09
N SER A 113 -4.95 13.12 0.13
CA SER A 113 -4.79 11.69 0.39
C SER A 113 -5.91 10.86 -0.24
N GLY A 114 -5.64 9.59 -0.51
CA GLY A 114 -6.67 8.64 -0.95
C GLY A 114 -7.74 8.46 0.12
N GLY A 115 -9.02 8.42 -0.30
CA GLY A 115 -10.18 8.28 0.60
C GLY A 115 -10.89 9.59 0.95
N ASP A 116 -10.31 10.75 0.62
CA ASP A 116 -11.03 12.02 0.71
C ASP A 116 -12.06 12.11 -0.43
N GLU A 117 -13.34 12.28 -0.12
CA GLU A 117 -14.43 12.45 -1.12
C GLU A 117 -14.15 13.62 -2.06
N ARG A 118 -13.42 14.63 -1.59
CA ARG A 118 -13.02 15.79 -2.38
C ARG A 118 -11.69 15.58 -3.13
N SER A 119 -11.10 14.40 -3.07
CA SER A 119 -9.83 14.10 -3.77
C SER A 119 -9.94 14.12 -5.29
N ASN A 120 -11.17 14.04 -5.83
CA ASN A 120 -11.45 14.16 -7.26
C ASN A 120 -11.98 15.55 -7.67
N TYR A 121 -11.98 16.53 -6.75
CA TYR A 121 -12.42 17.90 -7.01
C TYR A 121 -11.27 18.90 -6.80
N SER A 122 -10.03 18.43 -6.91
CA SER A 122 -8.85 19.22 -6.57
C SER A 122 -8.60 20.38 -7.55
N ILE A 123 -8.99 20.22 -8.82
CA ILE A 123 -8.92 21.30 -9.81
C ILE A 123 -9.92 22.40 -9.46
N SER A 124 -11.18 22.06 -9.26
CA SER A 124 -12.26 23.04 -9.02
C SER A 124 -11.98 23.88 -7.77
N ASP A 125 -11.56 23.23 -6.68
CA ASP A 125 -11.18 23.89 -5.44
C ASP A 125 -10.00 24.85 -5.63
N ALA A 126 -8.94 24.39 -6.29
CA ALA A 126 -7.75 25.19 -6.50
C ALA A 126 -8.01 26.39 -7.43
N PHE A 127 -8.77 26.19 -8.50
CA PHE A 127 -8.98 27.21 -9.53
C PHE A 127 -10.06 28.22 -9.16
N SER A 128 -10.78 27.98 -8.07
CA SER A 128 -11.67 28.94 -7.43
C SER A 128 -11.00 29.72 -6.30
N SER A 129 -9.90 29.20 -5.74
CA SER A 129 -9.26 29.75 -4.53
C SER A 129 -7.94 30.47 -4.78
N PHE A 130 -7.15 30.01 -5.76
CA PHE A 130 -5.80 30.53 -6.01
C PHE A 130 -5.74 31.39 -7.27
N GLU A 131 -5.00 32.49 -7.20
CA GLU A 131 -4.90 33.49 -8.28
C GLU A 131 -4.42 32.88 -9.60
N ASP A 132 -3.40 32.02 -9.57
CA ASP A 132 -2.88 31.35 -10.76
C ASP A 132 -3.89 30.39 -11.39
N GLY A 133 -4.67 29.69 -10.56
CA GLY A 133 -5.76 28.82 -11.03
C GLY A 133 -6.91 29.63 -11.65
N ILE A 134 -7.30 30.75 -11.03
CA ILE A 134 -8.32 31.67 -11.56
C ILE A 134 -7.88 32.26 -12.92
N LYS A 135 -6.62 32.71 -13.02
CA LYS A 135 -6.06 33.22 -14.28
C LYS A 135 -6.05 32.14 -15.37
N PHE A 136 -5.63 30.92 -15.02
CA PHE A 136 -5.62 29.80 -15.95
C PHE A 136 -7.04 29.45 -16.41
N LYS A 137 -8.02 29.34 -15.50
CA LYS A 137 -9.43 29.08 -15.82
C LYS A 137 -10.03 30.17 -16.71
N LYS A 138 -9.69 31.44 -16.48
CA LYS A 138 -10.14 32.56 -17.31
C LYS A 138 -9.57 32.51 -18.74
N LYS A 139 -8.31 32.11 -18.88
CA LYS A 139 -7.61 32.05 -20.18
C LYS A 139 -7.91 30.76 -20.96
N TYR A 140 -8.03 29.64 -20.26
CA TYR A 140 -8.21 28.30 -20.81
C TYR A 140 -9.43 27.60 -20.21
N GLY A 141 -10.59 28.27 -20.27
CA GLY A 141 -11.83 27.77 -19.66
C GLY A 141 -12.22 26.36 -20.13
N LYS A 142 -12.12 26.09 -21.44
CA LYS A 142 -12.43 24.77 -22.01
C LYS A 142 -11.48 23.67 -21.53
N VAL A 143 -10.20 23.99 -21.34
CA VAL A 143 -9.20 23.05 -20.80
C VAL A 143 -9.55 22.68 -19.36
N THR A 144 -9.96 23.68 -18.57
CA THR A 144 -10.33 23.47 -17.17
C THR A 144 -11.60 22.65 -17.05
N GLU A 145 -12.64 22.96 -17.82
CA GLU A 145 -13.92 22.22 -17.84
C GLU A 145 -13.70 20.72 -18.15
N ILE A 146 -12.97 20.42 -19.22
CA ILE A 146 -12.68 19.02 -19.60
C ILE A 146 -11.80 18.34 -18.54
N ALA A 147 -10.81 19.06 -17.99
CA ALA A 147 -9.94 18.49 -16.97
C ALA A 147 -10.69 18.19 -15.66
N GLU A 148 -11.65 19.05 -15.26
CA GLU A 148 -12.54 18.83 -14.11
C GLU A 148 -13.41 17.58 -14.34
N GLU A 149 -13.92 17.34 -15.55
CA GLU A 149 -14.70 16.14 -15.89
C GLU A 149 -13.86 14.85 -15.92
N LEU A 150 -12.60 14.95 -16.37
CA LEU A 150 -11.67 13.82 -16.44
C LEU A 150 -11.05 13.47 -15.07
N GLU A 151 -11.07 14.37 -14.10
CA GLU A 151 -10.56 14.09 -12.75
C GLU A 151 -11.34 12.93 -12.11
N GLY A 152 -10.64 11.96 -11.53
CA GLY A 152 -11.23 10.77 -10.91
C GLY A 152 -11.60 9.64 -11.89
N GLN A 153 -11.57 9.88 -13.20
CA GLN A 153 -11.81 8.85 -14.21
C GLN A 153 -10.67 7.82 -14.26
N ILE A 154 -10.99 6.58 -14.62
CA ILE A 154 -10.01 5.50 -14.77
C ILE A 154 -9.11 5.80 -15.97
N ARG A 155 -7.80 5.85 -15.74
CA ARG A 155 -6.77 6.09 -16.75
C ARG A 155 -6.12 4.80 -17.22
N ASN A 156 -5.79 3.94 -16.28
CA ASN A 156 -5.08 2.70 -16.56
C ASN A 156 -5.49 1.61 -15.58
N LYS A 157 -5.17 0.38 -15.97
CA LYS A 157 -5.23 -0.78 -15.09
C LYS A 157 -3.82 -1.21 -14.69
N GLY A 158 -3.72 -1.72 -13.48
CA GLY A 158 -2.51 -2.24 -12.87
C GLY A 158 -2.81 -3.48 -12.03
N GLN A 159 -1.79 -3.94 -11.34
CA GLN A 159 -1.86 -5.03 -10.38
C GLN A 159 -1.54 -4.47 -9.01
N HIS A 160 -2.29 -4.88 -7.98
CA HIS A 160 -1.99 -4.49 -6.61
C HIS A 160 -0.61 -5.01 -6.23
N ALA A 161 0.19 -4.14 -5.62
CA ALA A 161 1.56 -4.49 -5.32
C ALA A 161 1.65 -5.64 -4.33
N ALA A 162 0.70 -5.79 -3.40
CA ALA A 162 0.77 -6.76 -2.29
C ALA A 162 -0.42 -7.71 -2.14
N ALA A 163 -1.57 -7.36 -2.70
CA ALA A 163 -2.82 -8.06 -2.41
C ALA A 163 -2.95 -9.26 -3.33
N MET A 164 -3.41 -10.36 -2.75
CA MET A 164 -3.83 -11.56 -3.46
C MET A 164 -5.17 -12.03 -2.91
N CYS A 165 -5.96 -12.64 -3.77
CA CYS A 165 -7.19 -13.33 -3.38
C CYS A 165 -6.89 -14.82 -3.25
N ILE A 166 -7.42 -15.43 -2.19
CA ILE A 166 -7.28 -16.86 -1.91
C ILE A 166 -8.68 -17.47 -1.86
N SER A 167 -8.81 -18.67 -2.44
CA SER A 167 -10.05 -19.39 -2.58
C SER A 167 -9.85 -20.88 -2.30
N THR A 168 -10.91 -21.60 -1.97
CA THR A 168 -10.92 -23.07 -1.92
C THR A 168 -11.32 -23.71 -3.24
N GLU A 169 -11.81 -22.91 -4.18
CA GLU A 169 -12.25 -23.30 -5.53
C GLU A 169 -11.47 -22.52 -6.59
N ASP A 170 -11.42 -23.08 -7.80
CA ASP A 170 -10.70 -22.49 -8.92
C ASP A 170 -11.38 -21.19 -9.36
N PHE A 171 -10.60 -20.11 -9.42
CA PHE A 171 -11.11 -18.82 -9.90
C PHE A 171 -11.51 -18.87 -11.38
N GLN A 172 -10.95 -19.80 -12.17
CA GLN A 172 -11.20 -19.94 -13.60
C GLN A 172 -12.58 -20.51 -13.93
N ASP A 173 -13.28 -21.11 -12.97
CA ASP A 173 -14.65 -21.60 -13.15
C ASP A 173 -15.64 -20.46 -13.44
N GLY A 174 -15.26 -19.21 -13.13
CA GLY A 174 -15.98 -18.00 -13.53
C GLY A 174 -17.12 -17.58 -12.61
N ASP A 175 -17.49 -18.42 -11.65
CA ASP A 175 -18.62 -18.18 -10.74
C ASP A 175 -18.31 -17.23 -9.58
N ARG A 176 -17.01 -17.02 -9.27
CA ARG A 176 -16.57 -16.24 -8.11
C ARG A 176 -16.23 -14.79 -8.44
N ALA A 177 -15.49 -14.58 -9.52
CA ALA A 177 -15.02 -13.26 -9.91
C ALA A 177 -14.74 -13.16 -11.40
N THR A 178 -14.90 -11.95 -11.94
CA THR A 178 -14.36 -11.66 -13.27
C THR A 178 -12.84 -11.71 -13.23
N LEU A 179 -12.22 -12.40 -14.18
CA LEU A 179 -10.76 -12.52 -14.27
C LEU A 179 -10.17 -11.65 -15.36
N GLN A 180 -8.94 -11.21 -15.14
CA GLN A 180 -8.17 -10.46 -16.11
C GLN A 180 -6.71 -10.91 -16.10
N PHE A 181 -6.05 -10.74 -17.25
CA PHE A 181 -4.60 -10.92 -17.35
C PHE A 181 -3.86 -9.65 -16.97
N GLY A 182 -2.88 -9.82 -16.09
CA GLY A 182 -1.84 -8.84 -15.82
C GLY A 182 -0.86 -8.72 -16.99
N LYS A 183 0.10 -7.80 -16.88
CA LYS A 183 1.11 -7.57 -17.94
C LYS A 183 1.92 -8.81 -18.28
N ASN A 184 2.19 -9.66 -17.28
CA ASN A 184 2.96 -10.89 -17.43
C ASN A 184 2.08 -12.13 -17.65
N LYS A 185 0.80 -11.95 -18.02
CA LYS A 185 -0.22 -13.01 -18.13
C LYS A 185 -0.57 -13.70 -16.81
N ASP A 186 -0.20 -13.11 -15.68
CA ASP A 186 -0.71 -13.53 -14.37
C ASP A 186 -2.22 -13.31 -14.29
N ILE A 187 -2.94 -14.25 -13.68
CA ILE A 187 -4.38 -14.14 -13.46
C ILE A 187 -4.63 -13.22 -12.26
N MET A 188 -5.57 -12.31 -12.43
CA MET A 188 -6.01 -11.39 -11.39
C MET A 188 -7.53 -11.29 -11.36
N VAL A 189 -8.10 -11.05 -10.18
CA VAL A 189 -9.48 -10.60 -10.06
C VAL A 189 -9.60 -9.22 -10.69
N GLY A 190 -10.61 -9.04 -11.54
CA GLY A 190 -10.90 -7.82 -12.29
C GLY A 190 -11.55 -6.70 -11.48
N TRP A 191 -11.65 -6.88 -10.16
CA TRP A 191 -12.27 -5.96 -9.22
C TRP A 191 -11.22 -5.31 -8.32
N GLU A 192 -11.54 -4.16 -7.73
CA GLU A 192 -10.69 -3.49 -6.73
C GLU A 192 -11.04 -3.92 -5.30
N LYS A 193 -10.23 -3.46 -4.34
CA LYS A 193 -10.31 -3.80 -2.91
C LYS A 193 -11.75 -3.92 -2.36
N TYR A 194 -12.55 -2.87 -2.49
CA TYR A 194 -13.88 -2.82 -1.86
C TYR A 194 -14.87 -3.80 -2.49
N ASP A 195 -14.77 -4.01 -3.80
CA ASP A 195 -15.64 -4.94 -4.52
C ASP A 195 -15.32 -6.39 -4.11
N ILE A 196 -14.03 -6.73 -4.00
CA ILE A 196 -13.57 -8.05 -3.55
C ILE A 196 -14.10 -8.37 -2.15
N GLU A 197 -13.97 -7.41 -1.23
CA GLU A 197 -14.47 -7.54 0.15
C GLU A 197 -16.00 -7.65 0.17
N HIS A 198 -16.72 -6.90 -0.67
CA HIS A 198 -18.18 -6.96 -0.79
C HIS A 198 -18.68 -8.33 -1.25
N PHE A 199 -17.99 -8.96 -2.19
CA PHE A 199 -18.32 -10.31 -2.66
C PHE A 199 -17.81 -11.44 -1.74
N GLY A 200 -17.23 -11.10 -0.58
CA GLY A 200 -16.78 -12.07 0.42
C GLY A 200 -15.57 -12.89 -0.03
N ILE A 201 -14.80 -12.40 -1.00
CA ILE A 201 -13.56 -13.05 -1.44
C ILE A 201 -12.46 -12.73 -0.42
N MET A 202 -11.78 -13.76 0.06
CA MET A 202 -10.69 -13.59 1.01
C MET A 202 -9.50 -12.91 0.33
N LYS A 203 -9.18 -11.71 0.80
CA LYS A 203 -8.01 -10.93 0.40
C LYS A 203 -6.93 -11.06 1.47
N PHE A 204 -5.70 -11.25 1.03
CA PHE A 204 -4.52 -11.27 1.89
C PHE A 204 -3.43 -10.37 1.32
N ASP A 205 -2.89 -9.47 2.12
CA ASP A 205 -1.81 -8.57 1.69
C ASP A 205 -0.46 -9.12 2.15
N VAL A 206 0.29 -9.65 1.17
CA VAL A 206 1.68 -10.05 1.36
C VAL A 206 2.55 -8.86 0.98
N LEU A 207 3.01 -8.09 1.96
CA LEU A 207 3.84 -6.92 1.72
C LEU A 207 5.33 -7.27 1.71
N GLY A 208 6.06 -6.68 0.77
CA GLY A 208 7.52 -6.75 0.74
C GLY A 208 8.10 -5.52 1.41
N LEU A 209 8.83 -5.70 2.51
CA LEU A 209 9.45 -4.62 3.25
C LEU A 209 10.98 -4.67 3.13
N LYS A 210 11.54 -3.61 2.53
CA LYS A 210 12.99 -3.50 2.30
C LYS A 210 13.81 -3.52 3.60
N ALA A 211 13.27 -2.95 4.69
CA ALA A 211 13.91 -2.99 6.00
C ALA A 211 14.18 -4.43 6.49
N LEU A 212 13.25 -5.37 6.26
CA LEU A 212 13.46 -6.79 6.61
C LEU A 212 14.58 -7.42 5.79
N SER A 213 14.68 -7.10 4.51
CA SER A 213 15.78 -7.57 3.67
C SER A 213 17.13 -6.99 4.09
N VAL A 214 17.16 -5.73 4.54
CA VAL A 214 18.36 -5.12 5.11
C VAL A 214 18.76 -5.85 6.40
N LEU A 215 17.84 -6.08 7.34
CA LEU A 215 18.12 -6.81 8.58
C LEU A 215 18.59 -8.25 8.33
N SER A 216 17.93 -8.97 7.42
CA SER A 216 18.31 -10.32 6.97
C SER A 216 19.74 -10.36 6.44
N ASN A 217 20.11 -9.40 5.60
CA ASN A 217 21.46 -9.30 5.04
C ASN A 217 22.49 -8.89 6.10
N THR A 218 22.15 -7.97 6.99
CA THR A 218 23.00 -7.57 8.12
C THR A 218 23.33 -8.77 9.00
N ASN A 219 22.33 -9.57 9.39
CA ASN A 219 22.55 -10.76 10.22
C ASN A 219 23.46 -11.79 9.54
N LYS A 220 23.24 -12.05 8.23
CA LYS A 220 24.13 -12.94 7.44
C LYS A 220 25.57 -12.44 7.41
N LEU A 221 25.78 -11.14 7.25
CA LEU A 221 27.13 -10.54 7.22
C LEU A 221 27.81 -10.61 8.59
N ILE A 222 27.06 -10.37 9.67
CA ILE A 222 27.59 -10.47 11.03
C ILE A 222 27.98 -11.92 11.35
N LYS A 223 27.13 -12.90 11.01
CA LYS A 223 27.43 -14.33 11.15
C LYS A 223 28.66 -14.75 10.35
N LYS A 224 28.80 -14.25 9.11
CA LYS A 224 29.96 -14.53 8.27
C LYS A 224 31.27 -13.94 8.82
N ASN A 225 31.22 -12.70 9.30
CA ASN A 225 32.44 -11.96 9.68
C ASN A 225 32.86 -12.19 11.13
N TYR A 226 31.90 -12.42 12.03
CA TYR A 226 32.13 -12.49 13.47
C TYR A 226 31.67 -13.81 14.09
N GLY A 227 31.00 -14.70 13.34
CA GLY A 227 30.45 -15.96 13.87
C GLY A 227 29.26 -15.77 14.81
N ILE A 228 28.72 -14.55 14.91
CA ILE A 228 27.61 -14.19 15.79
C ILE A 228 26.32 -14.18 14.99
N GLU A 229 25.28 -14.80 15.51
CA GLU A 229 23.92 -14.74 14.97
C GLU A 229 23.06 -13.88 15.88
N ILE A 230 22.44 -12.85 15.32
CA ILE A 230 21.54 -11.96 16.04
C ILE A 230 20.14 -12.57 16.03
N ASP A 231 19.60 -12.75 17.22
CA ASP A 231 18.18 -13.04 17.42
C ASP A 231 17.43 -11.72 17.62
N PHE A 232 16.72 -11.28 16.58
CA PHE A 232 15.98 -10.01 16.60
C PHE A 232 14.73 -10.06 17.49
N GLU A 233 14.20 -11.23 17.80
CA GLU A 233 12.99 -11.36 18.62
C GLU A 233 13.27 -11.15 20.11
N ASN A 234 14.52 -11.37 20.52
CA ASN A 234 14.96 -11.31 21.91
C ASN A 234 15.94 -10.15 22.20
N LEU A 235 16.01 -9.14 21.32
CA LEU A 235 16.84 -7.95 21.58
C LEU A 235 16.26 -7.10 22.72
N SER A 236 17.14 -6.59 23.57
CA SER A 236 16.76 -5.61 24.59
C SER A 236 16.30 -4.31 23.92
N LEU A 237 15.15 -3.78 24.39
CA LEU A 237 14.67 -2.45 24.01
C LEU A 237 15.35 -1.32 24.81
N GLU A 238 16.15 -1.69 25.81
CA GLU A 238 16.88 -0.79 26.71
C GLU A 238 18.40 -0.86 26.44
N ASP A 239 18.81 -0.50 25.21
CA ASP A 239 20.23 -0.37 24.86
C ASP A 239 20.66 1.11 24.84
N ASP A 240 21.38 1.52 25.89
CA ASP A 240 21.90 2.89 26.04
C ASP A 240 22.68 3.39 24.82
N LYS A 241 23.46 2.52 24.16
CA LYS A 241 24.26 2.92 22.99
C LYS A 241 23.37 3.21 21.79
N CYS A 242 22.28 2.47 21.63
CA CYS A 242 21.29 2.72 20.59
C CYS A 242 20.65 4.10 20.79
N TYR A 243 20.20 4.41 22.02
CA TYR A 243 19.63 5.71 22.35
C TYR A 243 20.63 6.87 22.22
N GLU A 244 21.90 6.64 22.54
CA GLU A 244 22.95 7.65 22.38
C GLU A 244 23.14 8.05 20.90
N GLU A 245 23.22 7.07 19.99
CA GLU A 245 23.35 7.33 18.56
C GLU A 245 22.12 8.03 17.97
N PHE A 246 20.92 7.65 18.40
CA PHE A 246 19.69 8.36 18.06
C PHE A 246 19.69 9.80 18.57
N SER A 247 20.17 10.04 19.79
CA SER A 247 20.24 11.38 20.40
C SER A 247 21.22 12.31 19.68
N LYS A 248 22.26 11.75 19.05
CA LYS A 248 23.19 12.50 18.18
C LYS A 248 22.61 12.82 16.80
N GLY A 249 21.43 12.29 16.46
CA GLY A 249 20.82 12.44 15.13
C GLY A 249 21.45 11.53 14.07
N ASN A 250 22.16 10.47 14.47
CA ASN A 250 22.77 9.51 13.53
C ASN A 250 21.73 8.50 13.00
N THR A 251 20.66 9.00 12.36
CA THR A 251 19.52 8.20 11.91
C THR A 251 19.55 7.83 10.42
N ILE A 252 20.62 8.17 9.70
CA ILE A 252 20.77 7.82 8.28
C ILE A 252 20.69 6.29 8.13
N GLY A 253 19.67 5.81 7.40
CA GLY A 253 19.44 4.38 7.17
C GLY A 253 18.62 3.68 8.26
N CYS A 254 18.17 4.39 9.31
CA CYS A 254 17.24 3.87 10.31
C CYS A 254 15.80 3.91 9.77
N PHE A 255 15.08 2.81 9.91
CA PHE A 255 13.70 2.70 9.42
C PHE A 255 12.78 3.70 10.15
N GLN A 256 11.91 4.39 9.40
CA GLN A 256 10.93 5.40 9.84
C GLN A 256 11.47 6.74 10.37
N VAL A 257 12.76 6.86 10.70
CA VAL A 257 13.35 8.07 11.31
C VAL A 257 14.55 8.66 10.56
N GLY A 258 14.96 8.02 9.47
CA GLY A 258 16.07 8.45 8.61
C GLY A 258 15.66 9.28 7.41
#